data_AF-A0A349H4U6-F1
#
_entry.id   AF-A0A349H4U6-F1
#
_cell.length_a   1.000
_cell.length_b   1.000
_cell.length_c   1.000
_cell.angle_alpha   90.00
_cell.angle_beta   90.00
_cell.angle_gamma   90.00
#
_symmetry.space_group_name_H-M   'P 1'
#
loop_
_entity.id
_entity.type
_entity.pdbx_description
1 polymer ?
#
loop_
_entity_poly.entity_id
_entity_poly.type
_entity_poly.pdbx_seq_one_letter_code
_entity_poly.pdbx_strand_id
1 'polypeptide(L)'
;MDKDKKKNTGEVTLRAFLLGVFLSGLFAWVTALLDNGDVIAHRSRSLSANLIPVLPHVLLLAVGLLVNPLLKRIRICRLFTRPELLLIFVMTSVSAGVASWGLSGNLIPIISGLSNKAWNTEQSQWDAGVMPFLNENYFISGKGTQDAAKHLRDVFLEHKQARERYQAARDLQLATAELDRVNADLAVIAATPDPAERAARERVMVWPHSQAVTMVERTAEDWKRLGGGEDPQTVVATYSEKIAGLKKEMDRRREALKALNDDAVTAVEKIRKGLPAEKRALPGFFYAAGEGWASYKARIQRLRIGRLSRQQLVALEGELAAGEGIPAGAATTLRASATILGKISDIPEISKKYAQYSERLAGLEDQVALQEAEGRRLRQERRYATQQRFASYNDRIDEVDERVAVLKKDTEQLRHQIEQQVRPLLDVCTRVKGTQTALLALADRVENGADTSVVCGQLLEAIETYPSFDASLRRFWLGDAEWEIWLRPLFNWLVVIFLSYLVFMAFNTLIFKQWAHH
;
A
#
# COMPACT_ATOMS: atom_id res chain seq x y z
N MET A 1 -48.46 13.45 -46.22
CA MET A 1 -47.98 14.69 -45.57
C MET A 1 -47.46 14.31 -44.20
N ASP A 2 -46.14 14.20 -44.13
CA ASP A 2 -45.37 13.32 -43.25
C ASP A 2 -44.81 14.14 -42.07
N LYS A 3 -45.65 14.39 -41.06
CA LYS A 3 -45.33 15.25 -39.90
C LYS A 3 -44.94 14.48 -38.63
N ASP A 4 -44.88 13.15 -38.66
CA ASP A 4 -44.60 12.36 -37.46
C ASP A 4 -43.27 11.62 -37.51
N LYS A 5 -42.49 11.83 -36.44
CA LYS A 5 -41.15 11.28 -36.16
C LYS A 5 -40.00 12.04 -36.81
N LYS A 6 -39.79 13.29 -36.36
CA LYS A 6 -38.43 13.69 -35.95
C LYS A 6 -37.96 12.62 -34.96
N LYS A 7 -37.28 11.58 -35.46
CA LYS A 7 -36.55 10.62 -34.61
C LYS A 7 -35.69 11.50 -33.70
N ASN A 8 -35.89 11.40 -32.38
CA ASN A 8 -35.01 12.00 -31.38
C ASN A 8 -33.63 11.35 -31.50
N THR A 9 -32.88 11.76 -32.52
CA THR A 9 -31.51 11.30 -32.82
C THR A 9 -30.51 11.77 -31.78
N GLY A 10 -30.95 12.57 -30.80
CA GLY A 10 -30.18 13.09 -29.68
C GLY A 10 -30.42 12.41 -28.33
N GLU A 11 -31.39 11.51 -28.18
CA GLU A 11 -31.74 10.99 -26.85
C GLU A 11 -30.77 9.88 -26.39
N VAL A 12 -30.25 10.06 -25.18
CA VAL A 12 -29.57 9.01 -24.42
C VAL A 12 -30.61 7.98 -23.98
N THR A 13 -30.34 6.70 -24.22
CA THR A 13 -31.24 5.62 -23.85
C THR A 13 -30.77 4.86 -22.61
N LEU A 14 -31.71 4.29 -21.86
CA LEU A 14 -31.41 3.44 -20.70
C LEU A 14 -30.50 2.26 -21.06
N ARG A 15 -30.65 1.67 -22.25
CA ARG A 15 -29.79 0.56 -22.70
C ARG A 15 -28.32 0.98 -22.86
N ALA A 16 -28.04 2.18 -23.34
CA ALA A 16 -26.69 2.66 -23.51
C ALA A 16 -26.06 3.00 -22.16
N PHE A 17 -26.86 3.54 -21.24
CA PHE A 17 -26.46 3.73 -19.85
C PHE A 17 -26.11 2.40 -19.17
N LEU A 18 -27.01 1.40 -19.20
CA LEU A 18 -26.77 0.08 -18.60
C LEU A 18 -25.56 -0.63 -19.21
N LEU A 19 -25.42 -0.58 -20.54
CA LEU A 19 -24.24 -1.11 -21.22
C LEU A 19 -22.97 -0.34 -20.81
N GLY A 20 -23.05 0.98 -20.69
CA GLY A 20 -21.97 1.83 -20.20
C GLY A 20 -21.55 1.47 -18.78
N VAL A 21 -22.50 1.24 -17.86
CA VAL A 21 -22.22 0.78 -16.48
C VAL A 21 -21.51 -0.58 -16.51
N PHE A 22 -22.06 -1.54 -17.25
CA PHE A 22 -21.47 -2.87 -17.38
C PHE A 22 -20.04 -2.81 -17.94
N LEU A 23 -19.83 -2.09 -19.03
CA LEU A 23 -18.51 -1.95 -19.66
C LEU A 23 -17.54 -1.17 -18.78
N SER A 24 -18.01 -0.19 -18.01
CA SER A 24 -17.18 0.54 -17.05
C SER A 24 -16.69 -0.39 -15.95
N GLY A 25 -17.56 -1.24 -15.40
CA GLY A 25 -17.17 -2.27 -14.43
C GLY A 25 -16.22 -3.30 -15.04
N LEU A 26 -16.49 -3.76 -16.26
CA LEU A 26 -15.61 -4.67 -16.99
C LEU A 26 -14.22 -4.04 -17.24
N PHE A 27 -14.16 -2.76 -17.59
CA PHE A 27 -12.89 -2.08 -17.86
C PHE A 27 -12.11 -1.79 -16.59
N ALA A 28 -12.78 -1.41 -15.51
CA ALA A 28 -12.14 -1.33 -14.20
C ALA A 28 -11.55 -2.69 -13.81
N TRP A 29 -12.30 -3.78 -14.02
CA TRP A 29 -11.85 -5.13 -13.74
C TRP A 29 -10.67 -5.57 -14.63
N VAL A 30 -10.75 -5.35 -15.95
CA VAL A 30 -9.67 -5.68 -16.90
C VAL A 30 -8.43 -4.84 -16.62
N THR A 31 -8.55 -3.53 -16.41
CA THR A 31 -7.42 -2.68 -16.05
C THR A 31 -6.76 -3.16 -14.76
N ALA A 32 -7.54 -3.46 -13.72
CA ALA A 32 -7.01 -4.00 -12.47
C ALA A 32 -6.33 -5.36 -12.65
N LEU A 33 -6.86 -6.23 -13.53
CA LEU A 33 -6.23 -7.51 -13.88
C LEU A 33 -4.90 -7.32 -14.62
N LEU A 34 -4.86 -6.40 -15.59
CA LEU A 34 -3.68 -6.14 -16.40
C LEU A 34 -2.58 -5.46 -15.59
N ASP A 35 -2.94 -4.52 -14.70
CA ASP A 35 -1.99 -3.82 -13.85
C ASP A 35 -1.45 -4.73 -12.72
N ASN A 36 -2.23 -5.70 -12.23
CA ASN A 36 -1.79 -6.67 -11.21
C ASN A 36 -1.10 -7.93 -11.77
N GLY A 37 -1.32 -8.26 -13.04
CA GLY A 37 -0.84 -9.50 -13.65
C GLY A 37 0.61 -9.38 -14.12
N ASP A 38 1.55 -9.96 -13.36
CA ASP A 38 2.95 -10.16 -13.80
C ASP A 38 3.07 -10.83 -15.18
N VAL A 39 2.07 -11.62 -15.56
CA VAL A 39 1.98 -12.34 -16.85
C VAL A 39 2.10 -11.40 -18.06
N ILE A 40 1.80 -10.11 -17.91
CA ILE A 40 1.96 -9.10 -18.97
C ILE A 40 2.99 -8.00 -18.57
N ALA A 41 3.39 -7.95 -17.29
CA ALA A 41 4.06 -6.81 -16.66
C ALA A 41 5.61 -6.82 -16.66
N HIS A 42 6.29 -7.74 -17.35
CA HIS A 42 7.72 -7.53 -17.67
C HIS A 42 7.96 -6.34 -18.61
N ARG A 43 6.91 -5.65 -19.05
CA ARG A 43 7.01 -4.29 -19.61
C ARG A 43 6.22 -3.34 -18.71
N SER A 44 6.91 -2.34 -18.19
CA SER A 44 6.48 -1.18 -17.40
C SER A 44 5.37 -0.30 -18.02
N ARG A 45 4.49 -0.86 -18.87
CA ARG A 45 3.38 -0.16 -19.48
C ARG A 45 2.13 -0.40 -18.66
N SER A 46 1.97 0.37 -17.60
CA SER A 46 0.67 0.62 -16.98
C SER A 46 -0.30 1.09 -18.05
N LEU A 47 -1.29 0.26 -18.41
CA LEU A 47 -2.32 0.63 -19.39
C LEU A 47 -3.12 1.86 -18.93
N SER A 48 -3.14 2.07 -17.61
CA SER A 48 -3.84 3.14 -16.90
C SER A 48 -3.05 4.46 -16.79
N ALA A 49 -1.71 4.45 -16.86
CA ALA A 49 -0.91 5.67 -16.61
C ALA A 49 -0.60 6.50 -17.86
N ASN A 50 -1.14 6.13 -19.02
CA ASN A 50 -1.07 6.98 -20.21
C ASN A 50 -2.29 7.92 -20.22
N LEU A 51 -2.07 9.20 -20.58
CA LEU A 51 -3.08 10.26 -20.70
C LEU A 51 -4.32 9.88 -21.56
N ILE A 52 -4.26 8.78 -22.31
CA ILE A 52 -5.31 8.31 -23.20
C ILE A 52 -5.74 6.90 -22.76
N PRO A 53 -7.00 6.70 -22.33
CA PRO A 53 -7.48 5.39 -21.93
C PRO A 53 -7.68 4.51 -23.18
N VAL A 54 -6.72 3.61 -23.43
CA VAL A 54 -6.65 2.81 -24.68
C VAL A 54 -7.89 1.94 -24.88
N LEU A 55 -8.38 1.29 -23.81
CA LEU A 55 -9.52 0.36 -23.88
C LEU A 55 -10.80 1.02 -24.42
N PRO A 56 -11.25 2.20 -23.94
CA PRO A 56 -12.37 2.94 -24.53
C PRO A 56 -12.23 3.26 -26.01
N HIS A 57 -11.01 3.60 -26.47
CA HIS A 57 -10.78 3.92 -27.88
C HIS A 57 -10.87 2.67 -28.75
N VAL A 58 -10.27 1.56 -28.30
CA VAL A 58 -10.39 0.24 -28.96
C VAL A 58 -11.86 -0.20 -29.00
N LEU A 59 -12.61 -0.01 -27.92
CA LEU A 59 -14.04 -0.29 -27.87
C LEU A 59 -14.82 0.58 -28.85
N LEU A 60 -14.56 1.89 -28.89
CA LEU A 60 -15.25 2.80 -29.79
C LEU A 60 -15.04 2.39 -31.26
N LEU A 61 -13.79 2.02 -31.61
CA LEU A 61 -13.46 1.48 -32.92
C LEU A 61 -14.17 0.14 -33.19
N ALA A 62 -14.13 -0.79 -32.24
CA ALA A 62 -14.78 -2.10 -32.37
C ALA A 62 -16.31 -1.97 -32.51
N VAL A 63 -16.93 -1.08 -31.74
CA VAL A 63 -18.37 -0.86 -31.80
C VAL A 63 -18.76 -0.18 -33.12
N GLY A 64 -17.98 0.81 -33.56
CA GLY A 64 -18.20 1.50 -34.83
C GLY A 64 -18.01 0.62 -36.07
N LEU A 65 -16.93 -0.18 -36.10
CA LEU A 65 -16.51 -0.95 -37.27
C LEU A 65 -17.05 -2.38 -37.31
N LEU A 66 -17.33 -3.00 -36.15
CA LEU A 66 -17.73 -4.41 -36.07
C LEU A 66 -19.15 -4.56 -35.53
N VAL A 67 -19.43 -4.05 -34.32
CA VAL A 67 -20.70 -4.32 -33.63
C VAL A 67 -21.87 -3.66 -34.36
N ASN A 68 -21.79 -2.37 -34.69
CA ASN A 68 -22.88 -1.68 -35.37
C ASN A 68 -23.19 -2.27 -36.76
N PRO A 69 -22.20 -2.55 -37.63
CA PRO A 69 -22.45 -3.25 -38.89
C PRO A 69 -23.07 -4.64 -38.71
N LEU A 70 -22.62 -5.41 -37.70
CA LEU A 70 -23.18 -6.72 -37.39
C LEU A 70 -24.64 -6.62 -36.91
N LEU A 71 -24.94 -5.68 -36.02
CA LEU A 71 -26.30 -5.40 -35.55
C LEU A 71 -27.22 -4.97 -36.70
N LYS A 72 -26.71 -4.16 -37.63
CA LYS A 72 -27.44 -3.78 -38.86
C LYS A 72 -27.81 -5.01 -39.69
N ARG A 73 -26.94 -6.01 -39.75
CA ARG A 73 -27.15 -7.25 -40.52
C ARG A 73 -28.12 -8.21 -39.83
N ILE A 74 -27.99 -8.40 -38.52
CA ILE A 74 -28.82 -9.33 -37.73
C ILE A 74 -30.23 -8.76 -37.49
N ARG A 75 -30.41 -7.43 -37.49
CA ARG A 75 -31.71 -6.71 -37.31
C ARG A 75 -32.46 -6.99 -36.00
N ILE A 76 -31.91 -7.80 -35.08
CA ILE A 76 -32.53 -8.11 -33.77
C ILE A 76 -32.46 -6.91 -32.83
N CYS A 77 -31.34 -6.19 -32.81
CA CYS A 77 -31.14 -5.01 -31.95
C CYS A 77 -30.97 -3.74 -32.77
N ARG A 78 -31.51 -2.60 -32.28
CA ARG A 78 -31.28 -1.30 -32.90
C ARG A 78 -29.81 -0.90 -32.77
N LEU A 79 -29.26 -0.32 -33.83
CA LEU A 79 -27.93 0.32 -33.86
C LEU A 79 -27.76 1.30 -32.69
N PHE A 80 -26.52 1.43 -32.21
CA PHE A 80 -26.20 2.50 -31.27
C PHE A 80 -26.12 3.85 -31.99
N THR A 81 -26.81 4.85 -31.46
CA THR A 81 -26.78 6.23 -31.96
C THR A 81 -25.48 6.90 -31.53
N ARG A 82 -25.13 8.03 -32.17
CA ARG A 82 -23.93 8.79 -31.80
C ARG A 82 -23.93 9.23 -30.32
N PRO A 83 -25.04 9.75 -29.74
CA PRO A 83 -25.10 10.05 -28.30
C PRO A 83 -24.90 8.84 -27.41
N GLU A 84 -25.48 7.68 -27.76
CA GLU A 84 -25.31 6.44 -27.00
C GLU A 84 -23.86 5.98 -26.99
N LEU A 85 -23.18 6.02 -28.14
CA LEU A 85 -21.75 5.68 -28.25
C LEU A 85 -20.88 6.64 -27.45
N LEU A 86 -21.16 7.95 -27.54
CA LEU A 86 -20.42 8.96 -26.80
C LEU A 86 -20.57 8.76 -25.28
N LEU A 87 -21.79 8.48 -24.80
CA LEU A 87 -22.03 8.17 -23.40
C LEU A 87 -21.22 6.95 -22.94
N ILE A 88 -21.31 5.84 -23.66
CA ILE A 88 -20.57 4.60 -23.34
C ILE A 88 -19.06 4.88 -23.32
N PHE A 89 -18.56 5.64 -24.29
CA PHE A 89 -17.15 6.02 -24.37
C PHE A 89 -16.71 6.88 -23.19
N VAL A 90 -17.49 7.89 -22.80
CA VAL A 90 -17.18 8.74 -21.64
C VAL A 90 -17.18 7.93 -20.34
N MET A 91 -18.21 7.11 -20.11
CA MET A 91 -18.31 6.27 -18.90
C MET A 91 -17.11 5.31 -18.78
N THR A 92 -16.77 4.63 -19.88
CA THR A 92 -15.64 3.70 -19.91
C THR A 92 -14.28 4.40 -19.79
N SER A 93 -14.15 5.62 -20.32
CA SER A 93 -12.92 6.42 -20.23
C SER A 93 -12.61 6.85 -18.81
N VAL A 94 -13.62 7.32 -18.06
CA VAL A 94 -13.44 7.67 -16.65
C VAL A 94 -13.08 6.43 -15.83
N SER A 95 -13.79 5.31 -16.04
CA SER A 95 -13.55 4.08 -15.28
C SER A 95 -12.14 3.52 -15.43
N ALA A 96 -11.60 3.53 -16.66
CA ALA A 96 -10.28 2.97 -16.95
C ALA A 96 -9.15 3.70 -16.24
N GLY A 97 -9.24 5.03 -16.08
CA GLY A 97 -8.22 5.82 -15.38
C GLY A 97 -8.40 5.85 -13.86
N VAL A 98 -9.65 5.92 -13.39
CA VAL A 98 -9.93 6.08 -11.95
C VAL A 98 -9.65 4.81 -11.15
N ALA A 99 -9.92 3.61 -11.68
CA ALA A 99 -9.83 2.37 -10.90
C ALA A 99 -8.40 2.03 -10.43
N SER A 100 -7.39 2.32 -11.25
CA SER A 100 -5.99 2.06 -10.91
C SER A 100 -5.33 3.34 -10.38
N TRP A 101 -5.00 4.29 -11.26
CA TRP A 101 -4.28 5.49 -10.85
C TRP A 101 -5.01 6.31 -9.79
N GLY A 102 -6.32 6.57 -9.96
CA GLY A 102 -7.09 7.36 -8.99
C GLY A 102 -7.28 6.66 -7.64
N LEU A 103 -7.83 5.45 -7.66
CA LEU A 103 -8.22 4.72 -6.46
C LEU A 103 -7.01 4.07 -5.78
N SER A 104 -6.34 3.11 -6.44
CA SER A 104 -5.23 2.38 -5.82
C SER A 104 -3.96 3.22 -5.73
N GLY A 105 -3.71 4.09 -6.72
CA GLY A 105 -2.50 4.92 -6.78
C GLY A 105 -2.52 6.16 -5.89
N ASN A 106 -3.70 6.77 -5.65
CA ASN A 106 -3.80 8.01 -4.88
C ASN A 106 -4.70 7.86 -3.65
N LEU A 107 -5.97 7.49 -3.83
CA LEU A 107 -6.96 7.55 -2.74
C LEU A 107 -6.65 6.58 -1.60
N ILE A 108 -6.29 5.33 -1.90
CA ILE A 108 -5.96 4.31 -0.89
C ILE A 108 -4.72 4.71 -0.06
N PRO A 109 -3.61 5.17 -0.66
CA PRO A 109 -2.50 5.76 0.09
C PRO A 109 -2.89 6.96 0.95
N ILE A 110 -3.78 7.83 0.49
CA ILE A 110 -4.26 8.98 1.28
C ILE A 110 -5.05 8.50 2.50
N ILE A 111 -6.01 7.58 2.31
CA ILE A 111 -6.85 7.03 3.40
C ILE A 111 -6.01 6.37 4.50
N SER A 112 -4.94 5.66 4.12
CA SER A 112 -4.05 4.98 5.06
C SER A 112 -2.92 5.86 5.59
N GLY A 113 -2.71 7.04 5.01
CA GLY A 113 -1.57 7.90 5.26
C GLY A 113 -1.44 8.44 6.68
N LEU A 114 -2.56 8.73 7.35
CA LEU A 114 -2.56 9.25 8.72
C LEU A 114 -1.95 8.28 9.73
N SER A 115 -2.18 6.98 9.54
CA SER A 115 -1.68 5.91 10.42
C SER A 115 -0.39 5.27 9.88
N ASN A 116 0.26 5.90 8.90
CA ASN A 116 1.50 5.42 8.33
C ASN A 116 2.72 5.93 9.12
N LYS A 117 3.37 5.04 9.88
CA LYS A 117 4.60 5.33 10.65
C LYS A 117 5.74 5.92 9.81
N ALA A 118 5.82 5.63 8.51
CA ALA A 118 6.87 6.19 7.66
C ALA A 118 6.61 7.64 7.25
N TRP A 119 5.37 8.12 7.36
CA TRP A 119 5.00 9.49 7.03
C TRP A 119 4.86 10.36 8.27
N ASN A 120 4.37 9.79 9.37
CA ASN A 120 4.31 10.44 10.68
C ASN A 120 5.56 10.09 11.51
N THR A 121 6.64 10.84 11.30
CA THR A 121 7.92 10.70 12.03
C THR A 121 8.09 11.86 13.01
N GLU A 122 9.07 11.76 13.91
CA GLU A 122 9.43 12.88 14.80
C GLU A 122 9.86 14.15 14.05
N GLN A 123 10.31 14.01 12.81
CA GLN A 123 10.70 15.13 11.95
C GLN A 123 9.49 15.77 11.26
N SER A 124 8.54 14.97 10.76
CA SER A 124 7.38 15.49 10.03
C SER A 124 6.26 15.96 10.96
N GLN A 125 6.15 15.39 12.17
CA GLN A 125 5.24 15.79 13.24
C GLN A 125 3.80 15.94 12.77
N TRP A 126 3.31 14.95 12.01
CA TRP A 126 1.93 14.99 11.51
C TRP A 126 0.91 14.93 12.65
N ASP A 127 1.29 14.33 13.78
CA ASP A 127 0.55 14.34 15.03
C ASP A 127 0.15 15.75 15.51
N ALA A 128 1.04 16.75 15.34
CA ALA A 128 0.77 18.13 15.72
C ALA A 128 0.43 19.05 14.52
N GLY A 129 0.98 18.79 13.34
CA GLY A 129 0.87 19.66 12.18
C GLY A 129 -0.29 19.36 11.24
N VAL A 130 -0.77 18.11 11.20
CA VAL A 130 -1.72 17.63 10.19
C VAL A 130 -2.97 17.01 10.81
N MET A 131 -2.81 16.00 11.67
CA MET A 131 -3.89 15.26 12.32
C MET A 131 -4.95 16.15 13.01
N PRO A 132 -4.61 17.27 13.69
CA PRO A 132 -5.60 18.12 14.35
C PRO A 132 -6.65 18.71 13.38
N PHE A 133 -6.26 18.88 12.12
CA PHE A 133 -7.06 19.55 11.08
C PHE A 133 -7.78 18.58 10.15
N LEU A 134 -7.49 17.28 10.24
CA LEU A 134 -8.11 16.27 9.42
C LEU A 134 -9.25 15.60 10.17
N ASN A 135 -10.38 15.41 9.49
CA ASN A 135 -11.50 14.65 10.04
C ASN A 135 -11.17 13.15 9.97
N GLU A 136 -11.02 12.52 11.14
CA GLU A 136 -10.63 11.12 11.32
C GLU A 136 -11.52 10.14 10.54
N ASN A 137 -12.78 10.50 10.25
CA ASN A 137 -13.70 9.63 9.52
C ASN A 137 -13.34 9.39 8.04
N TYR A 138 -12.44 10.19 7.47
CA TYR A 138 -11.95 10.02 6.10
C TYR A 138 -10.69 9.14 6.00
N PHE A 139 -10.16 8.68 7.14
CA PHE A 139 -8.90 7.96 7.21
C PHE A 139 -9.02 6.71 8.06
N ILE A 140 -8.08 5.78 7.89
CA ILE A 140 -7.92 4.66 8.84
C ILE A 140 -7.27 5.23 10.09
N SER A 141 -8.08 5.48 11.12
CA SER A 141 -7.66 6.09 12.38
C SER A 141 -8.55 5.65 13.55
N GLY A 142 -7.99 5.68 14.76
CA GLY A 142 -8.75 5.44 15.98
C GLY A 142 -9.74 6.57 16.28
N LYS A 143 -10.85 6.23 16.95
CA LYS A 143 -11.85 7.22 17.36
C LYS A 143 -11.26 8.19 18.40
N GLY A 144 -11.44 9.49 18.20
CA GLY A 144 -10.93 10.55 19.09
C GLY A 144 -9.45 10.89 18.88
N THR A 145 -8.82 10.34 17.84
CA THR A 145 -7.43 10.67 17.49
C THR A 145 -7.30 12.12 17.05
N GLN A 146 -8.29 12.68 16.36
CA GLN A 146 -8.27 14.10 15.97
C GLN A 146 -8.25 15.01 17.21
N ASP A 147 -9.09 14.73 18.21
CA ASP A 147 -9.18 15.58 19.40
C ASP A 147 -7.96 15.43 20.30
N ALA A 148 -7.42 14.20 20.46
CA ALA A 148 -6.15 13.98 21.11
C ALA A 148 -5.00 14.73 20.42
N ALA A 149 -4.98 14.74 19.08
CA ALA A 149 -4.01 15.49 18.29
C ALA A 149 -4.13 17.01 18.49
N LYS A 150 -5.35 17.57 18.58
CA LYS A 150 -5.56 18.99 18.92
C LYS A 150 -4.94 19.34 20.27
N HIS A 151 -5.20 18.54 21.30
CA HIS A 151 -4.62 18.77 22.62
C HIS A 151 -3.09 18.65 22.62
N LEU A 152 -2.53 17.67 21.90
CA LEU A 152 -1.09 17.55 21.72
C LEU A 152 -0.51 18.79 21.02
N ARG A 153 -1.19 19.29 19.98
CA ARG A 153 -0.78 20.49 19.26
C ARG A 153 -0.76 21.72 20.16
N ASP A 154 -1.74 21.88 21.03
CA ASP A 154 -1.79 23.02 21.95
C ASP A 154 -0.57 23.04 22.88
N VAL A 155 -0.24 21.90 23.49
CA VAL A 155 0.96 21.75 24.34
C VAL A 155 2.24 21.93 23.53
N PHE A 156 2.29 21.41 22.30
CA PHE A 156 3.43 21.56 21.40
C PHE A 156 3.68 23.04 21.05
N LEU A 157 2.63 23.81 20.75
CA LEU A 157 2.74 25.23 20.46
C LEU A 157 3.19 26.01 21.69
N GLU A 158 2.67 25.68 22.88
CA GLU A 158 3.12 26.30 24.13
C GLU A 158 4.60 25.99 24.41
N HIS A 159 5.02 24.72 24.25
CA HIS A 159 6.41 24.32 24.38
C HIS A 159 7.32 25.06 23.40
N LYS A 160 6.91 25.19 22.14
CA LYS A 160 7.66 25.92 21.11
C LYS A 160 7.80 27.40 21.47
N GLN A 161 6.71 28.06 21.86
CA GLN A 161 6.73 29.46 22.29
C GLN A 161 7.60 29.68 23.53
N ALA A 162 7.50 28.79 24.53
CA ALA A 162 8.32 28.86 25.73
C ALA A 162 9.82 28.71 25.40
N ARG A 163 10.17 27.79 24.48
CA ARG A 163 11.54 27.60 24.03
C ARG A 163 12.08 28.78 23.23
N GLU A 164 11.29 29.35 22.34
CA GLU A 164 11.65 30.55 21.57
C GLU A 164 11.89 31.75 22.50
N ARG A 165 11.02 31.95 23.51
CA ARG A 165 11.19 32.98 24.53
C ARG A 165 12.45 32.74 25.37
N TYR A 166 12.64 31.54 25.89
CA TYR A 166 13.83 31.19 26.67
C TYR A 166 15.12 31.42 25.87
N GLN A 167 15.15 31.01 24.59
CA GLN A 167 16.31 31.18 23.73
C GLN A 167 16.59 32.67 23.48
N ALA A 168 15.57 33.47 23.15
CA ALA A 168 15.73 34.90 22.96
C ALA A 168 16.21 35.62 24.24
N ALA A 169 15.68 35.26 25.41
CA ALA A 169 16.12 35.80 26.70
C ALA A 169 17.58 35.43 27.00
N ARG A 170 17.95 34.17 26.76
CA ARG A 170 19.31 33.66 26.96
C ARG A 170 20.31 34.31 26.00
N ASP A 171 19.94 34.47 24.74
CA ASP A 171 20.81 35.10 23.74
C ASP A 171 21.05 36.57 24.08
N LEU A 172 20.02 37.29 24.54
CA LEU A 172 20.17 38.65 25.05
C LEU A 172 21.07 38.71 26.30
N GLN A 173 20.90 37.78 27.25
CA GLN A 173 21.75 37.71 28.44
C GLN A 173 23.22 37.44 28.09
N LEU A 174 23.49 36.51 27.18
CA LEU A 174 24.84 36.20 26.70
C LEU A 174 25.45 37.38 25.95
N ALA A 175 24.65 38.06 25.11
CA ALA A 175 25.10 39.23 24.38
C ALA A 175 25.47 40.39 25.31
N THR A 176 24.65 40.62 26.34
CA THR A 176 24.90 41.65 27.36
C THR A 176 26.16 41.33 28.15
N ALA A 177 26.31 40.08 28.59
CA ALA A 177 27.51 39.63 29.31
C ALA A 177 28.79 39.76 28.47
N GLU A 178 28.72 39.49 27.16
CA GLU A 178 29.85 39.68 26.25
C GLU A 178 30.19 41.16 26.06
N LEU A 179 29.18 42.04 25.95
CA LEU A 179 29.39 43.48 25.89
C LEU A 179 30.02 44.00 27.19
N ASP A 180 29.55 43.55 28.36
CA ASP A 180 30.13 43.90 29.66
C ASP A 180 31.59 43.44 29.78
N ARG A 181 31.89 42.22 29.31
CA ARG A 181 33.26 41.68 29.26
C ARG A 181 34.16 42.55 28.37
N VAL A 182 33.71 42.89 27.16
CA VAL A 182 34.44 43.76 26.24
C VAL A 182 34.65 45.17 26.82
N ASN A 183 33.64 45.70 27.52
CA ASN A 183 33.74 46.98 28.22
C ASN A 183 34.75 46.94 29.37
N ALA A 184 34.82 45.84 30.11
CA ALA A 184 35.83 45.62 31.14
C ALA A 184 37.25 45.53 30.53
N ASP A 185 37.42 44.82 29.42
CA ASP A 185 38.70 44.75 28.69
C ASP A 185 39.14 46.15 28.21
N LEU A 186 38.21 46.94 27.67
CA LEU A 186 38.45 48.32 27.26
C LEU A 186 38.85 49.20 28.46
N ALA A 187 38.23 49.01 29.64
CA ALA A 187 38.60 49.74 30.85
C ALA A 187 40.02 49.40 31.33
N VAL A 188 40.43 48.13 31.24
CA VAL A 188 41.81 47.69 31.52
C VAL A 188 42.80 48.32 30.53
N ILE A 189 42.46 48.34 29.23
CA ILE A 189 43.29 48.98 28.21
C ILE A 189 43.44 50.47 28.49
N ALA A 190 42.34 51.17 28.83
CA ALA A 190 42.36 52.60 29.16
C ALA A 190 43.28 52.93 30.35
N ALA A 191 43.45 52.00 31.30
CA ALA A 191 44.35 52.13 32.44
C ALA A 191 45.83 51.86 32.10
N THR A 192 46.18 51.45 30.87
CA THR A 192 47.57 51.15 30.45
C THR A 192 48.41 52.43 30.40
N PRO A 193 49.54 52.54 31.13
CA PRO A 193 50.31 53.80 31.23
C PRO A 193 50.93 54.28 29.91
N ASP A 194 51.43 53.37 29.08
CA ASP A 194 52.06 53.71 27.79
C ASP A 194 50.99 54.08 26.74
N PRO A 195 50.96 55.33 26.23
CA PRO A 195 50.00 55.75 25.21
C PRO A 195 50.10 54.96 23.90
N ALA A 196 51.31 54.52 23.52
CA ALA A 196 51.52 53.78 22.27
C ALA A 196 50.96 52.36 22.38
N GLU A 197 51.24 51.67 23.50
CA GLU A 197 50.67 50.36 23.80
C GLU A 197 49.14 50.43 23.91
N ARG A 198 48.61 51.44 24.61
CA ARG A 198 47.17 51.68 24.74
C ARG A 198 46.49 51.81 23.37
N ALA A 199 46.98 52.69 22.52
CA ALA A 199 46.41 52.94 21.19
C ALA A 199 46.51 51.72 20.26
N ALA A 200 47.51 50.86 20.43
CA ALA A 200 47.59 49.60 19.71
C ALA A 200 46.52 48.60 20.19
N ARG A 201 46.32 48.46 21.51
CA ARG A 201 45.34 47.54 22.10
C ARG A 201 43.90 48.00 21.87
N GLU A 202 43.62 49.29 21.93
CA GLU A 202 42.30 49.87 21.60
C GLU A 202 41.89 49.53 20.16
N ARG A 203 42.80 49.65 19.19
CA ARG A 203 42.53 49.33 17.78
C ARG A 203 42.11 47.86 17.57
N VAL A 204 42.67 46.94 18.35
CA VAL A 204 42.30 45.51 18.30
C VAL A 204 40.88 45.29 18.86
N MET A 205 40.43 46.11 19.81
CA MET A 205 39.13 45.97 20.47
C MET A 205 37.96 46.64 19.73
N VAL A 206 38.21 47.48 18.71
CA VAL A 206 37.14 48.13 17.93
C VAL A 206 36.18 47.13 17.31
N TRP A 207 36.71 46.07 16.68
CA TRP A 207 35.87 45.06 16.02
C TRP A 207 35.08 44.20 17.03
N PRO A 208 35.68 43.62 18.08
CA PRO A 208 34.94 42.92 19.13
C PRO A 208 33.83 43.76 19.78
N HIS A 209 34.11 45.03 20.11
CA HIS A 209 33.11 45.93 20.68
C HIS A 209 31.96 46.20 19.71
N SER A 210 32.26 46.50 18.43
CA SER A 210 31.22 46.70 17.42
C SER A 210 30.33 45.47 17.22
N GLN A 211 30.92 44.27 17.23
CA GLN A 211 30.17 43.01 17.15
C GLN A 211 29.29 42.78 18.38
N ALA A 212 29.81 43.03 19.59
CA ALA A 212 29.07 42.88 20.84
C ALA A 212 27.85 43.83 20.90
N VAL A 213 28.03 45.11 20.53
CA VAL A 213 26.93 46.09 20.44
C VAL A 213 25.86 45.62 19.45
N THR A 214 26.27 45.24 18.22
CA THR A 214 25.34 44.77 17.18
C THR A 214 24.57 43.51 17.64
N MET A 215 25.24 42.61 18.37
CA MET A 215 24.61 41.41 18.90
C MET A 215 23.57 41.72 19.98
N VAL A 216 23.86 42.66 20.89
CA VAL A 216 22.91 43.14 21.90
C VAL A 216 21.70 43.80 21.24
N GLU A 217 21.91 44.69 20.26
CA GLU A 217 20.81 45.36 19.53
C GLU A 217 19.88 44.34 18.87
N ARG A 218 20.44 43.39 18.10
CA ARG A 218 19.66 42.36 17.43
C ARG A 218 18.90 41.47 18.41
N THR A 219 19.56 40.99 19.46
CA THR A 219 18.92 40.10 20.45
C THR A 219 17.89 40.84 21.31
N ALA A 220 18.07 42.15 21.53
CA ALA A 220 17.10 43.00 22.21
C ALA A 220 15.85 43.22 21.34
N GLU A 221 15.99 43.38 20.03
CA GLU A 221 14.85 43.43 19.09
C GLU A 221 14.09 42.10 19.05
N ASP A 222 14.81 40.97 18.95
CA ASP A 222 14.20 39.64 19.00
C ASP A 222 13.48 39.39 20.33
N TRP A 223 14.07 39.82 21.46
CA TRP A 223 13.43 39.77 22.77
C TRP A 223 12.21 40.69 22.85
N LYS A 224 12.28 41.92 22.35
CA LYS A 224 11.14 42.84 22.32
C LYS A 224 9.95 42.25 21.56
N ARG A 225 10.21 41.48 20.50
CA ARG A 225 9.17 40.78 19.73
C ARG A 225 8.58 39.57 20.49
N LEU A 226 9.42 38.78 21.17
CA LEU A 226 9.02 37.47 21.71
C LEU A 226 8.72 37.46 23.22
N GLY A 227 9.35 38.34 23.99
CA GLY A 227 9.43 38.30 25.45
C GLY A 227 8.16 38.66 26.20
N GLY A 228 7.15 39.23 25.52
CA GLY A 228 5.83 39.45 26.11
C GLY A 228 5.79 40.39 27.33
N GLY A 229 6.84 41.21 27.53
CA GLY A 229 6.97 42.13 28.66
C GLY A 229 7.55 41.52 29.93
N GLU A 230 7.96 40.25 29.90
CA GLU A 230 8.68 39.61 31.01
C GLU A 230 10.14 40.09 31.07
N ASP A 231 10.76 39.97 32.24
CA ASP A 231 12.19 40.25 32.42
C ASP A 231 13.04 39.06 31.89
N PRO A 232 14.07 39.30 31.04
CA PRO A 232 14.92 38.24 30.50
C PRO A 232 15.53 37.32 31.57
N GLN A 233 15.99 37.88 32.70
CA GLN A 233 16.63 37.09 33.75
C GLN A 233 15.64 36.15 34.41
N THR A 234 14.43 36.63 34.68
CA THR A 234 13.32 35.84 35.21
C THR A 234 12.94 34.69 34.26
N VAL A 235 12.89 34.96 32.95
CA VAL A 235 12.60 33.92 31.94
C VAL A 235 13.70 32.86 31.90
N VAL A 236 14.98 33.24 31.88
CA VAL A 236 16.08 32.27 31.90
C VAL A 236 16.06 31.42 33.17
N ALA A 237 15.74 32.01 34.33
CA ALA A 237 15.68 31.30 35.61
C ALA A 237 14.52 30.30 35.70
N THR A 238 13.35 30.62 35.16
CA THR A 238 12.11 29.86 35.40
C THR A 238 11.65 29.00 34.22
N TYR A 239 11.94 29.40 32.97
CA TYR A 239 11.41 28.69 31.81
C TYR A 239 12.08 27.35 31.56
N SER A 240 13.28 27.09 32.10
CA SER A 240 13.93 25.79 31.98
C SER A 240 13.05 24.66 32.55
N GLU A 241 12.49 24.87 33.74
CA GLU A 241 11.54 23.94 34.39
C GLU A 241 10.21 23.88 33.62
N LYS A 242 9.68 25.02 33.19
CA LYS A 242 8.44 25.08 32.38
C LYS A 242 8.58 24.29 31.07
N ILE A 243 9.68 24.45 30.34
CA ILE A 243 9.97 23.73 29.10
C ILE A 243 10.08 22.23 29.37
N ALA A 244 10.75 21.82 30.44
CA ALA A 244 10.84 20.42 30.82
C ALA A 244 9.46 19.82 31.16
N GLY A 245 8.62 20.57 31.89
CA GLY A 245 7.25 20.18 32.21
C GLY A 245 6.37 20.04 30.96
N LEU A 246 6.41 21.03 30.07
CA LEU A 246 5.68 21.00 28.80
C LEU A 246 6.14 19.85 27.89
N LYS A 247 7.45 19.56 27.86
CA LYS A 247 7.98 18.40 27.12
C LYS A 247 7.43 17.09 27.67
N LYS A 248 7.44 16.91 29.00
CA LYS A 248 6.89 15.70 29.65
C LYS A 248 5.39 15.54 29.36
N GLU A 249 4.63 16.63 29.40
CA GLU A 249 3.21 16.61 29.06
C GLU A 249 2.99 16.29 27.57
N MET A 250 3.79 16.88 26.68
CA MET A 250 3.76 16.59 25.24
C MET A 250 4.04 15.10 24.98
N ASP A 251 5.07 14.53 25.61
CA ASP A 251 5.42 13.11 25.46
C ASP A 251 4.29 12.21 25.97
N ARG A 252 3.69 12.54 27.13
CA ARG A 252 2.51 11.84 27.67
C ARG A 252 1.32 11.89 26.71
N ARG A 253 1.02 13.06 26.13
CA ARG A 253 -0.08 13.23 25.16
C ARG A 253 0.19 12.48 23.87
N ARG A 254 1.44 12.43 23.41
CA ARG A 254 1.87 11.67 22.25
C ARG A 254 1.71 10.16 22.48
N GLU A 255 2.09 9.66 23.65
CA GLU A 255 1.86 8.26 24.03
C GLU A 255 0.36 7.91 24.07
N ALA A 256 -0.47 8.79 24.64
CA ALA A 256 -1.92 8.61 24.64
C ALA A 256 -2.51 8.60 23.22
N LEU A 257 -2.07 9.51 22.35
CA LEU A 257 -2.46 9.54 20.94
C LEU A 257 -2.03 8.27 20.21
N LYS A 258 -0.82 7.78 20.48
CA LYS A 258 -0.30 6.54 19.90
C LYS A 258 -1.16 5.35 20.32
N ALA A 259 -1.47 5.22 21.61
CA ALA A 259 -2.32 4.15 22.12
C ALA A 259 -3.72 4.15 21.47
N LEU A 260 -4.32 5.33 21.26
CA LEU A 260 -5.60 5.47 20.55
C LEU A 260 -5.51 5.02 19.08
N ASN A 261 -4.35 5.15 18.44
CA ASN A 261 -4.17 4.86 17.03
C ASN A 261 -3.48 3.52 16.75
N ASP A 262 -3.06 2.77 17.77
CA ASP A 262 -2.25 1.56 17.61
C ASP A 262 -2.95 0.46 16.79
N ASP A 263 -4.28 0.31 16.93
CA ASP A 263 -5.06 -0.64 16.12
C ASP A 263 -5.07 -0.23 14.64
N ALA A 264 -5.28 1.05 14.36
CA ALA A 264 -5.28 1.59 13.00
C ALA A 264 -3.90 1.50 12.35
N VAL A 265 -2.84 1.78 13.12
CA VAL A 265 -1.45 1.63 12.68
C VAL A 265 -1.11 0.17 12.41
N THR A 266 -1.54 -0.74 13.28
CA THR A 266 -1.35 -2.19 13.09
C THR A 266 -2.09 -2.66 11.84
N ALA A 267 -3.31 -2.18 11.60
CA ALA A 267 -4.06 -2.47 10.39
C ALA A 267 -3.34 -1.99 9.13
N VAL A 268 -2.91 -0.71 9.10
CA VAL A 268 -2.16 -0.15 7.96
C VAL A 268 -0.83 -0.87 7.75
N GLU A 269 -0.14 -1.28 8.82
CA GLU A 269 1.10 -2.02 8.74
C GLU A 269 0.90 -3.43 8.15
N LYS A 270 -0.19 -4.13 8.51
CA LYS A 270 -0.60 -5.39 7.86
C LYS A 270 -0.87 -5.18 6.37
N ILE A 271 -1.56 -4.09 5.99
CA ILE A 271 -1.85 -3.79 4.59
C ILE A 271 -0.55 -3.55 3.81
N ARG A 272 0.37 -2.76 4.37
CA ARG A 272 1.61 -2.36 3.70
C ARG A 272 2.63 -3.48 3.59
N LYS A 273 2.79 -4.29 4.64
CA LYS A 273 3.66 -5.48 4.61
C LYS A 273 3.07 -6.59 3.72
N GLY A 274 1.81 -6.45 3.33
CA GLY A 274 1.04 -7.53 2.73
C GLY A 274 0.44 -8.42 3.82
N LEU A 275 -0.65 -9.08 3.47
CA LEU A 275 -1.22 -10.10 4.34
C LEU A 275 -0.23 -11.27 4.49
N PRO A 276 -0.27 -11.99 5.63
CA PRO A 276 0.46 -13.24 5.79
C PRO A 276 0.25 -14.19 4.60
N ALA A 277 1.23 -15.05 4.30
CA ALA A 277 1.21 -15.92 3.12
C ALA A 277 -0.03 -16.84 3.04
N GLU A 278 -0.62 -17.15 4.20
CA GLU A 278 -1.84 -17.94 4.30
C GLU A 278 -3.13 -17.16 3.99
N LYS A 279 -3.09 -15.83 4.04
CA LYS A 279 -4.20 -14.91 3.73
C LYS A 279 -4.02 -14.30 2.33
N ARG A 280 -5.11 -13.88 1.71
CA ARG A 280 -5.09 -13.27 0.37
C ARG A 280 -5.81 -11.93 0.39
N ALA A 281 -5.12 -10.87 -0.05
CA ALA A 281 -5.70 -9.53 -0.10
C ALA A 281 -6.70 -9.40 -1.26
N LEU A 282 -6.40 -10.03 -2.39
CA LEU A 282 -7.22 -9.98 -3.59
C LEU A 282 -8.31 -11.07 -3.56
N PRO A 283 -9.52 -10.76 -4.07
CA PRO A 283 -10.51 -11.77 -4.38
C PRO A 283 -9.94 -12.88 -5.26
N GLY A 284 -10.35 -14.12 -5.03
CA GLY A 284 -9.94 -15.32 -5.77
C GLY A 284 -10.38 -15.37 -7.23
N PHE A 285 -11.14 -14.40 -7.73
CA PHE A 285 -11.39 -14.24 -9.17
C PHE A 285 -10.34 -13.37 -9.88
N PHE A 286 -9.42 -12.73 -9.15
CA PHE A 286 -8.23 -12.09 -9.72
C PHE A 286 -7.03 -13.03 -9.67
N TYR A 287 -6.15 -12.97 -10.68
CA TYR A 287 -4.86 -13.68 -10.60
C TYR A 287 -4.04 -13.12 -9.44
N ALA A 288 -3.41 -14.01 -8.67
CA ALA A 288 -2.34 -13.60 -7.77
C ALA A 288 -1.09 -13.25 -8.60
N ALA A 289 -0.19 -12.45 -8.03
CA ALA A 289 1.10 -12.16 -8.66
C ALA A 289 1.83 -13.48 -8.99
N GLY A 290 2.41 -13.56 -10.20
CA GLY A 290 3.03 -14.78 -10.74
C GLY A 290 2.09 -15.98 -11.03
N GLU A 291 0.79 -15.88 -10.76
CA GLU A 291 -0.15 -16.99 -10.95
C GLU A 291 -0.46 -17.25 -12.43
N GLY A 292 -0.12 -18.45 -12.91
CA GLY A 292 -0.50 -18.91 -14.24
C GLY A 292 -1.94 -19.43 -14.33
N TRP A 293 -2.43 -19.61 -15.55
CA TRP A 293 -3.77 -20.17 -15.83
C TRP A 293 -4.04 -21.53 -15.18
N ALA A 294 -3.02 -22.40 -15.13
CA ALA A 294 -3.14 -23.71 -14.49
C ALA A 294 -3.37 -23.57 -12.97
N SER A 295 -2.60 -22.71 -12.30
CA SER A 295 -2.75 -22.41 -10.87
C SER A 295 -4.13 -21.79 -10.56
N TYR A 296 -4.59 -20.88 -11.41
CA TYR A 296 -5.92 -20.27 -11.30
C TYR A 296 -7.05 -21.30 -11.46
N LYS A 297 -6.95 -22.19 -12.45
CA LYS A 297 -7.89 -23.31 -12.62
C LYS A 297 -7.90 -24.22 -11.40
N ALA A 298 -6.73 -24.57 -10.87
CA ALA A 298 -6.61 -25.37 -9.66
C ALA A 298 -7.32 -24.69 -8.48
N ARG A 299 -7.22 -23.36 -8.36
CA ARG A 299 -7.98 -22.60 -7.37
C ARG A 299 -9.50 -22.70 -7.53
N ILE A 300 -10.01 -22.50 -8.75
CA ILE A 300 -11.46 -22.66 -9.01
C ILE A 300 -11.92 -24.08 -8.66
N GLN A 301 -11.11 -25.08 -8.99
CA GLN A 301 -11.38 -26.47 -8.66
C GLN A 301 -11.39 -26.69 -7.14
N ARG A 302 -10.43 -26.12 -6.40
CA ARG A 302 -10.40 -26.14 -4.92
C ARG A 302 -11.63 -25.47 -4.32
N LEU A 303 -12.06 -24.33 -4.84
CA LEU A 303 -13.31 -23.68 -4.41
C LEU A 303 -14.51 -24.62 -4.60
N ARG A 304 -14.66 -25.19 -5.79
CA ARG A 304 -15.81 -26.06 -6.11
C ARG A 304 -15.81 -27.33 -5.26
N ILE A 305 -14.70 -28.04 -5.23
CA ILE A 305 -14.57 -29.35 -4.55
C ILE A 305 -14.54 -29.16 -3.04
N GLY A 306 -13.77 -28.19 -2.55
CA GLY A 306 -13.70 -27.86 -1.13
C GLY A 306 -15.05 -27.38 -0.58
N ARG A 307 -15.83 -26.60 -1.35
CA ARG A 307 -17.18 -26.20 -0.92
C ARG A 307 -18.12 -27.39 -0.77
N LEU A 308 -18.09 -28.36 -1.69
CA LEU A 308 -18.92 -29.57 -1.58
C LEU A 308 -18.60 -30.35 -0.31
N SER A 309 -17.31 -30.55 -0.03
CA SER A 309 -16.85 -31.18 1.19
C SER A 309 -17.27 -30.39 2.44
N ARG A 310 -17.07 -29.06 2.45
CA ARG A 310 -17.48 -28.19 3.58
C ARG A 310 -18.98 -28.24 3.82
N GLN A 311 -19.80 -28.26 2.77
CA GLN A 311 -21.26 -28.32 2.92
C GLN A 311 -21.71 -29.61 3.63
N GLN A 312 -21.06 -30.73 3.37
CA GLN A 312 -21.33 -31.99 4.08
C GLN A 312 -20.96 -31.89 5.56
N LEU A 313 -19.82 -31.26 5.88
CA LEU A 313 -19.39 -31.07 7.26
C LEU A 313 -20.27 -30.10 8.04
N VAL A 314 -20.72 -29.01 7.42
CA VAL A 314 -21.65 -28.05 8.05
C VAL A 314 -23.03 -28.68 8.28
N ALA A 315 -23.50 -29.52 7.37
CA ALA A 315 -24.73 -30.28 7.60
C ALA A 315 -24.58 -31.23 8.81
N LEU A 316 -23.46 -31.95 8.88
CA LEU A 316 -23.14 -32.82 10.02
C LEU A 316 -23.00 -32.06 11.35
N GLU A 317 -22.40 -30.87 11.32
CA GLU A 317 -22.29 -29.99 12.50
C GLU A 317 -23.68 -29.54 12.97
N GLY A 318 -24.58 -29.18 12.06
CA GLY A 318 -25.97 -28.87 12.38
C GLY A 318 -26.73 -30.05 13.00
N GLU A 319 -26.49 -31.28 12.52
CA GLU A 319 -27.09 -32.49 13.11
C GLU A 319 -26.55 -32.76 14.53
N LEU A 320 -25.24 -32.62 14.73
CA LEU A 320 -24.60 -32.77 16.03
C LEU A 320 -25.09 -31.73 17.05
N ALA A 321 -25.30 -30.48 16.61
CA ALA A 321 -25.81 -29.42 17.45
C ALA A 321 -27.30 -29.61 17.84
N ALA A 322 -28.07 -30.32 17.01
CA ALA A 322 -29.49 -30.57 17.24
C ALA A 322 -29.79 -31.86 18.04
N GLY A 323 -28.84 -32.79 18.13
CA GLY A 323 -29.02 -34.10 18.76
C GLY A 323 -28.28 -34.26 20.10
N GLU A 324 -28.66 -35.29 20.86
CA GLU A 324 -27.98 -35.69 22.11
C GLU A 324 -26.78 -36.63 21.88
N GLY A 325 -26.37 -36.88 20.63
CA GLY A 325 -25.30 -37.82 20.32
C GLY A 325 -24.83 -37.77 18.86
N ILE A 326 -23.83 -38.61 18.54
CA ILE A 326 -23.24 -38.65 17.21
C ILE A 326 -24.16 -39.38 16.23
N PRO A 327 -24.55 -38.78 15.09
CA PRO A 327 -25.35 -39.45 14.08
C PRO A 327 -24.68 -40.72 13.55
N ALA A 328 -25.44 -41.80 13.32
CA ALA A 328 -24.90 -43.08 12.85
C ALA A 328 -24.13 -42.98 11.52
N GLY A 329 -24.44 -41.98 10.68
CA GLY A 329 -23.75 -41.71 9.41
C GLY A 329 -22.53 -40.78 9.51
N ALA A 330 -22.17 -40.29 10.70
CA ALA A 330 -21.14 -39.26 10.86
C ALA A 330 -19.77 -39.70 10.32
N ALA A 331 -19.30 -40.90 10.66
CA ALA A 331 -18.05 -41.45 10.16
C ALA A 331 -18.04 -41.58 8.62
N THR A 332 -19.16 -42.04 8.04
CA THR A 332 -19.32 -42.14 6.58
C THR A 332 -19.23 -40.77 5.92
N THR A 333 -19.90 -39.75 6.47
CA THR A 333 -19.88 -38.37 5.95
C THR A 333 -18.48 -37.76 6.04
N LEU A 334 -17.75 -37.99 7.13
CA LEU A 334 -16.37 -37.53 7.31
C LEU A 334 -15.43 -38.16 6.28
N ARG A 335 -15.51 -39.48 6.07
CA ARG A 335 -14.71 -40.18 5.05
C ARG A 335 -15.07 -39.73 3.63
N ALA A 336 -16.36 -39.58 3.34
CA ALA A 336 -16.81 -39.06 2.03
C ALA A 336 -16.24 -37.65 1.77
N SER A 337 -16.29 -36.77 2.79
CA SER A 337 -15.72 -35.43 2.74
C SER A 337 -14.20 -35.46 2.50
N ALA A 338 -13.48 -36.36 3.17
CA ALA A 338 -12.05 -36.58 2.97
C ALA A 338 -11.71 -37.13 1.57
N THR A 339 -12.53 -38.04 1.03
CA THR A 339 -12.38 -38.55 -0.34
C THR A 339 -12.60 -37.45 -1.37
N ILE A 340 -13.56 -36.54 -1.16
CA ILE A 340 -13.77 -35.37 -2.01
C ILE A 340 -12.52 -34.48 -2.04
N LEU A 341 -11.94 -34.17 -0.87
CA LEU A 341 -10.69 -33.39 -0.78
C LEU A 341 -9.50 -34.10 -1.42
N GLY A 342 -9.47 -35.43 -1.40
CA GLY A 342 -8.42 -36.23 -2.05
C GLY A 342 -8.22 -35.91 -3.55
N LYS A 343 -9.28 -35.43 -4.23
CA LYS A 343 -9.24 -35.04 -5.64
C LYS A 343 -8.45 -33.76 -5.93
N ILE A 344 -8.11 -32.99 -4.88
CA ILE A 344 -7.38 -31.72 -4.97
C ILE A 344 -6.11 -31.70 -4.11
N SER A 345 -5.75 -32.85 -3.52
CA SER A 345 -4.57 -33.03 -2.67
C SER A 345 -3.39 -33.69 -3.40
N ASP A 346 -3.26 -33.50 -4.72
CA ASP A 346 -2.20 -34.15 -5.53
C ASP A 346 -0.81 -33.51 -5.27
N ILE A 347 -0.30 -33.77 -4.07
CA ILE A 347 1.04 -33.43 -3.61
C ILE A 347 2.11 -34.10 -4.48
N PRO A 348 1.99 -35.38 -4.90
CA PRO A 348 3.03 -36.05 -5.68
C PRO A 348 3.38 -35.34 -6.98
N GLU A 349 2.40 -34.91 -7.78
CA GLU A 349 2.70 -34.24 -9.06
C GLU A 349 3.42 -32.89 -8.85
N ILE A 350 2.94 -32.10 -7.89
CA ILE A 350 3.52 -30.78 -7.58
C ILE A 350 4.91 -30.93 -6.94
N SER A 351 5.08 -31.90 -6.04
CA SER A 351 6.38 -32.19 -5.41
C SER A 351 7.40 -32.66 -6.45
N LYS A 352 6.98 -33.45 -7.44
CA LYS A 352 7.83 -33.85 -8.56
C LYS A 352 8.28 -32.64 -9.38
N LYS A 353 7.37 -31.71 -9.71
CA LYS A 353 7.72 -30.46 -10.39
C LYS A 353 8.66 -29.58 -9.57
N TYR A 354 8.42 -29.48 -8.26
CA TYR A 354 9.30 -28.76 -7.34
C TYR A 354 10.72 -29.34 -7.33
N ALA A 355 10.84 -30.67 -7.22
CA ALA A 355 12.13 -31.35 -7.27
C ALA A 355 12.85 -31.11 -8.60
N GLN A 356 12.15 -31.25 -9.73
CA GLN A 356 12.71 -30.99 -11.07
C GLN A 356 13.21 -29.56 -11.24
N TYR A 357 12.45 -28.56 -10.77
CA TYR A 357 12.87 -27.17 -10.87
C TYR A 357 14.01 -26.83 -9.89
N SER A 358 13.99 -27.40 -8.69
CA SER A 358 15.06 -27.19 -7.70
C SER A 358 16.38 -27.80 -8.17
N GLU A 359 16.35 -28.99 -8.77
CA GLU A 359 17.51 -29.63 -9.39
C GLU A 359 18.05 -28.80 -10.55
N ARG A 360 17.18 -28.32 -11.43
CA ARG A 360 17.57 -27.43 -12.53
C ARG A 360 18.14 -26.10 -12.03
N LEU A 361 17.60 -25.54 -10.96
CA LEU A 361 18.09 -24.30 -10.35
C LEU A 361 19.50 -24.50 -9.80
N ALA A 362 19.73 -25.57 -9.04
CA ALA A 362 21.06 -25.92 -8.54
C ALA A 362 22.06 -26.09 -9.70
N GLY A 363 21.66 -26.78 -10.77
CA GLY A 363 22.51 -26.93 -11.95
C GLY A 363 22.84 -25.60 -12.66
N LEU A 364 21.92 -24.64 -12.68
CA LEU A 364 22.18 -23.29 -13.22
C LEU A 364 23.09 -22.48 -12.29
N GLU A 365 22.89 -22.55 -10.99
CA GLU A 365 23.73 -21.86 -10.00
C GLU A 365 25.18 -22.38 -10.04
N ASP A 366 25.36 -23.70 -10.19
CA ASP A 366 26.67 -24.32 -10.39
C ASP A 366 27.33 -23.84 -11.69
N GLN A 367 26.56 -23.71 -12.78
CA GLN A 367 27.08 -23.17 -14.05
C GLN A 367 27.48 -21.70 -13.92
N VAL A 368 26.68 -20.88 -13.22
CA VAL A 368 27.04 -19.48 -12.93
C VAL A 368 28.35 -19.43 -12.14
N ALA A 369 28.46 -20.23 -11.08
CA ALA A 369 29.66 -20.27 -10.25
C ALA A 369 30.92 -20.70 -11.04
N LEU A 370 30.77 -21.70 -11.93
CA LEU A 370 31.83 -22.18 -12.81
C LEU A 370 32.28 -21.10 -13.81
N GLN A 371 31.33 -20.44 -14.49
CA GLN A 371 31.65 -19.39 -15.46
C GLN A 371 32.26 -18.16 -14.77
N GLU A 372 31.78 -17.77 -13.58
CA GLU A 372 32.39 -16.69 -12.81
C GLU A 372 33.82 -17.05 -12.36
N ALA A 373 34.07 -18.31 -11.98
CA ALA A 373 35.42 -18.78 -11.66
C ALA A 373 36.35 -18.71 -12.88
N GLU A 374 35.86 -19.09 -14.06
CA GLU A 374 36.60 -18.94 -15.32
C GLU A 374 36.89 -17.48 -15.64
N GLY A 375 35.89 -16.60 -15.51
CA GLY A 375 36.06 -15.16 -15.69
C GLY A 375 37.11 -14.58 -14.71
N ARG A 376 37.16 -15.06 -13.46
CA ARG A 376 38.21 -14.68 -12.50
C ARG A 376 39.59 -15.18 -12.95
N ARG A 377 39.69 -16.43 -13.42
CA ARG A 377 40.94 -17.01 -13.95
C ARG A 377 41.46 -16.22 -15.15
N LEU A 378 40.61 -15.93 -16.14
CA LEU A 378 40.97 -15.15 -17.33
C LEU A 378 41.46 -13.74 -16.97
N ARG A 379 40.78 -13.07 -16.03
CA ARG A 379 41.23 -11.77 -15.51
C ARG A 379 42.58 -11.86 -14.80
N GLN A 380 42.87 -12.96 -14.11
CA GLN A 380 44.18 -13.19 -13.49
C GLN A 380 45.26 -13.45 -14.52
N GLU A 381 45.03 -14.34 -15.50
CA GLU A 381 45.97 -14.62 -16.60
C GLU A 381 46.27 -13.37 -17.42
N ARG A 382 45.24 -12.55 -17.71
CA ARG A 382 45.39 -11.27 -18.40
C ARG A 382 46.38 -10.34 -17.70
N ARG A 383 46.45 -10.32 -16.36
CA ARG A 383 47.39 -9.47 -15.60
C ARG A 383 48.86 -9.81 -15.88
N TYR A 384 49.15 -11.05 -16.26
CA TYR A 384 50.51 -11.53 -16.53
C TYR A 384 50.79 -11.70 -18.04
N ALA A 385 49.83 -11.41 -18.90
CA ALA A 385 49.96 -11.59 -20.34
C ALA A 385 50.77 -10.46 -21.00
N THR A 386 51.30 -10.72 -22.19
CA THR A 386 51.91 -9.68 -23.04
C THR A 386 50.82 -8.84 -23.73
N GLN A 387 51.16 -7.60 -24.10
CA GLN A 387 50.22 -6.65 -24.70
C GLN A 387 49.54 -7.19 -25.98
N GLN A 388 50.23 -8.01 -26.77
CA GLN A 388 49.67 -8.65 -27.97
C GLN A 388 48.52 -9.63 -27.66
N ARG A 389 48.46 -10.20 -26.45
CA ARG A 389 47.41 -11.15 -26.05
C ARG A 389 46.22 -10.50 -25.33
N PHE A 390 46.31 -9.21 -25.01
CA PHE A 390 45.27 -8.52 -24.24
C PHE A 390 43.91 -8.49 -24.95
N ALA A 391 43.90 -8.27 -26.26
CA ALA A 391 42.67 -8.28 -27.05
C ALA A 391 41.93 -9.63 -26.93
N SER A 392 42.64 -10.74 -27.15
CA SER A 392 42.07 -12.08 -27.03
C SER A 392 41.57 -12.41 -25.61
N TYR A 393 42.25 -11.94 -24.56
CA TYR A 393 41.75 -12.11 -23.19
C TYR A 393 40.50 -11.26 -22.91
N ASN A 394 40.43 -10.03 -23.42
CA ASN A 394 39.24 -9.19 -23.29
C ASN A 394 38.03 -9.83 -23.97
N ASP A 395 38.19 -10.28 -25.22
CA ASP A 395 37.10 -10.92 -25.98
C ASP A 395 36.55 -12.15 -25.22
N ARG A 396 37.43 -12.97 -24.64
CA ARG A 396 37.04 -14.13 -23.82
C ARG A 396 36.38 -13.74 -22.50
N ILE A 397 36.84 -12.67 -21.86
CA ILE A 397 36.21 -12.16 -20.63
C ILE A 397 34.80 -11.65 -20.96
N ASP A 398 34.64 -10.90 -22.04
CA ASP A 398 33.35 -10.37 -22.48
C ASP A 398 32.37 -11.50 -22.82
N GLU A 399 32.83 -12.55 -23.51
CA GLU A 399 32.02 -13.76 -23.81
C GLU A 399 31.57 -14.47 -22.53
N VAL A 400 32.47 -14.65 -21.55
CA VAL A 400 32.12 -15.27 -20.26
C VAL A 400 31.14 -14.39 -19.48
N ASP A 401 31.34 -13.06 -19.48
CA ASP A 401 30.46 -12.11 -18.80
C ASP A 401 29.05 -12.09 -19.43
N GLU A 402 28.93 -12.17 -20.76
CA GLU A 402 27.64 -12.31 -21.45
C GLU A 402 26.95 -13.63 -21.07
N ARG A 403 27.68 -14.75 -21.06
CA ARG A 403 27.12 -16.05 -20.64
C ARG A 403 26.67 -16.03 -19.18
N VAL A 404 27.45 -15.43 -18.27
CA VAL A 404 27.07 -15.26 -16.87
C VAL A 404 25.79 -14.42 -16.75
N ALA A 405 25.66 -13.34 -17.53
CA ALA A 405 24.46 -12.51 -17.53
C ALA A 405 23.21 -13.29 -17.97
N VAL A 406 23.31 -14.10 -19.03
CA VAL A 406 22.22 -14.97 -19.50
C VAL A 406 21.86 -16.02 -18.43
N LEU A 407 22.85 -16.73 -17.88
CA LEU A 407 22.62 -17.75 -16.85
C LEU A 407 22.01 -17.16 -15.58
N LYS A 408 22.43 -15.96 -15.15
CA LYS A 408 21.82 -15.26 -14.01
C LYS A 408 20.36 -14.93 -14.26
N LYS A 409 20.05 -14.44 -15.46
CA LYS A 409 18.66 -14.17 -15.87
C LYS A 409 17.80 -15.43 -15.85
N ASP A 410 18.32 -16.55 -16.37
CA ASP A 410 17.61 -17.84 -16.36
C ASP A 410 17.43 -18.38 -14.94
N THR A 411 18.45 -18.21 -14.08
CA THR A 411 18.41 -18.55 -12.65
C THR A 411 17.33 -17.75 -11.93
N GLU A 412 17.27 -16.44 -12.15
CA GLU A 412 16.24 -15.56 -11.58
C GLU A 412 14.83 -15.93 -12.06
N GLN A 413 14.66 -16.21 -13.36
CA GLN A 413 13.38 -16.66 -13.93
C GLN A 413 12.91 -17.98 -13.31
N LEU A 414 13.81 -18.96 -13.17
CA LEU A 414 13.47 -20.26 -12.60
C LEU A 414 13.18 -20.14 -11.10
N ARG A 415 13.98 -19.36 -10.36
CA ARG A 415 13.72 -19.06 -8.94
C ARG A 415 12.36 -18.41 -8.76
N HIS A 416 12.01 -17.45 -9.63
CA HIS A 416 10.69 -16.83 -9.64
C HIS A 416 9.56 -17.84 -9.92
N GLN A 417 9.74 -18.76 -10.88
CA GLN A 417 8.76 -19.84 -11.14
C GLN A 417 8.56 -20.75 -9.92
N ILE A 418 9.64 -21.16 -9.25
CA ILE A 418 9.57 -21.99 -8.05
C ILE A 418 8.80 -21.26 -6.94
N GLU A 419 9.21 -20.04 -6.61
CA GLU A 419 8.67 -19.28 -5.48
C GLU A 419 7.23 -18.79 -5.72
N GLN A 420 6.88 -18.40 -6.95
CA GLN A 420 5.55 -17.84 -7.23
C GLN A 420 4.53 -18.88 -7.69
N GLN A 421 4.95 -19.97 -8.34
CA GLN A 421 4.01 -20.93 -8.93
C GLN A 421 3.97 -22.24 -8.16
N VAL A 422 5.13 -22.83 -7.87
CA VAL A 422 5.18 -24.20 -7.34
C VAL A 422 5.03 -24.24 -5.84
N ARG A 423 5.80 -23.43 -5.11
CA ARG A 423 5.80 -23.41 -3.64
C ARG A 423 4.43 -23.06 -3.05
N PRO A 424 3.70 -22.03 -3.53
CA PRO A 424 2.38 -21.71 -2.97
C PRO A 424 1.34 -22.81 -3.24
N LEU A 425 1.42 -23.48 -4.40
CA LEU A 425 0.58 -24.62 -4.70
C LEU A 425 0.87 -25.81 -3.79
N LEU A 426 2.15 -26.09 -3.52
CA LEU A 426 2.58 -27.15 -2.62
C LEU A 426 2.08 -26.89 -1.19
N ASP A 427 2.21 -25.66 -0.69
CA ASP A 427 1.72 -25.27 0.64
C ASP A 427 0.19 -25.42 0.75
N VAL A 428 -0.54 -25.09 -0.32
CA VAL A 428 -1.99 -25.28 -0.37
C VAL A 428 -2.35 -26.76 -0.39
N CYS A 429 -1.71 -27.58 -1.23
CA CYS A 429 -1.96 -29.03 -1.28
C CYS A 429 -1.59 -29.73 0.03
N THR A 430 -0.54 -29.27 0.72
CA THR A 430 -0.17 -29.74 2.06
C THR A 430 -1.27 -29.44 3.08
N ARG A 431 -1.85 -28.24 3.07
CA ARG A 431 -2.99 -27.88 3.94
C ARG A 431 -4.26 -28.69 3.64
N VAL A 432 -4.57 -28.89 2.36
CA VAL A 432 -5.68 -29.76 1.95
C VAL A 432 -5.46 -31.18 2.46
N LYS A 433 -4.25 -31.72 2.33
CA LYS A 433 -3.91 -33.06 2.79
C LYS A 433 -3.97 -33.17 4.31
N GLY A 434 -3.49 -32.16 5.05
CA GLY A 434 -3.63 -32.10 6.50
C GLY A 434 -5.08 -32.15 6.94
N THR A 435 -5.96 -31.36 6.29
CA THR A 435 -7.40 -31.37 6.55
C THR A 435 -8.02 -32.73 6.20
N GLN A 436 -7.63 -33.33 5.07
CA GLN A 436 -8.07 -34.68 4.70
C GLN A 436 -7.71 -35.72 5.78
N THR A 437 -6.45 -35.73 6.23
CA THR A 437 -5.99 -36.65 7.27
C THR A 437 -6.72 -36.42 8.59
N ALA A 438 -6.95 -35.16 8.98
CA ALA A 438 -7.71 -34.82 10.18
C ALA A 438 -9.15 -35.36 10.13
N LEU A 439 -9.83 -35.25 8.98
CA LEU A 439 -11.18 -35.80 8.79
C LEU A 439 -11.22 -37.33 8.87
N LEU A 440 -10.21 -38.02 8.31
CA LEU A 440 -10.12 -39.49 8.41
C LEU A 440 -9.87 -39.92 9.86
N ALA A 441 -8.95 -39.27 10.56
CA ALA A 441 -8.69 -39.55 11.98
C ALA A 441 -9.92 -39.26 12.86
N LEU A 442 -10.69 -38.22 12.54
CA LEU A 442 -11.95 -37.92 13.21
C LEU A 442 -13.00 -39.00 12.93
N ALA A 443 -13.10 -39.50 11.68
CA ALA A 443 -14.01 -40.58 11.34
C ALA A 443 -13.69 -41.87 12.11
N ASP A 444 -12.41 -42.24 12.21
CA ASP A 444 -11.98 -43.41 12.97
C ASP A 444 -12.28 -43.25 14.46
N ARG A 445 -12.12 -42.04 15.02
CA ARG A 445 -12.50 -41.75 16.40
C ARG A 445 -14.00 -41.89 16.65
N VAL A 446 -14.83 -41.41 15.73
CA VAL A 446 -16.29 -41.57 15.80
C VAL A 446 -16.68 -43.06 15.86
N GLU A 447 -16.07 -43.91 15.03
CA GLU A 447 -16.36 -45.36 15.05
C GLU A 447 -15.91 -46.05 16.34
N ASN A 448 -14.85 -45.54 16.98
CA ASN A 448 -14.36 -46.04 18.26
C ASN A 448 -15.10 -45.46 19.47
N GLY A 449 -16.25 -44.80 19.27
CA GLY A 449 -17.10 -44.30 20.36
C GLY A 449 -16.54 -43.05 21.05
N ALA A 450 -15.91 -42.13 20.31
CA ALA A 450 -15.47 -40.85 20.84
C ALA A 450 -16.64 -40.02 21.41
N ASP A 451 -16.34 -39.18 22.40
CA ASP A 451 -17.31 -38.28 22.99
C ASP A 451 -17.80 -37.20 22.00
N THR A 452 -19.10 -36.88 22.06
CA THR A 452 -19.75 -35.92 21.15
C THR A 452 -19.11 -34.53 21.23
N SER A 453 -18.73 -34.07 22.43
CA SER A 453 -18.12 -32.74 22.60
C SER A 453 -16.76 -32.63 21.89
N VAL A 454 -15.95 -33.69 21.98
CA VAL A 454 -14.64 -33.78 21.31
C VAL A 454 -14.80 -33.81 19.79
N VAL A 455 -15.77 -34.58 19.29
CA VAL A 455 -16.07 -34.65 17.86
C VAL A 455 -16.54 -33.30 17.32
N CYS A 456 -17.40 -32.59 18.06
CA CYS A 456 -17.86 -31.25 17.69
C CYS A 456 -16.69 -30.25 17.62
N GLY A 457 -15.83 -30.20 18.63
CA GLY A 457 -14.67 -29.30 18.64
C GLY A 457 -13.72 -29.55 17.47
N GLN A 458 -13.37 -30.81 17.21
CA GLN A 458 -12.48 -31.17 16.10
C GLN A 458 -13.12 -30.97 14.73
N LEU A 459 -14.43 -31.15 14.60
CA LEU A 459 -15.17 -30.86 13.37
C LEU A 459 -15.15 -29.36 13.08
N LEU A 460 -15.37 -28.51 14.09
CA LEU A 460 -15.29 -27.05 13.96
C LEU A 460 -13.89 -26.61 13.55
N GLU A 461 -12.85 -27.12 14.23
CA GLU A 461 -11.45 -26.86 13.84
C GLU A 461 -11.19 -27.25 12.38
N ALA A 462 -11.68 -28.42 11.93
CA ALA A 462 -11.55 -28.85 10.55
C ALA A 462 -12.33 -27.96 9.56
N ILE A 463 -13.51 -27.45 9.92
CA ILE A 463 -14.29 -26.51 9.09
C ILE A 463 -13.57 -25.16 8.96
N GLU A 464 -12.92 -24.70 10.02
CA GLU A 464 -12.18 -23.44 10.06
C GLU A 464 -10.92 -23.43 9.19
N THR A 465 -10.38 -24.59 8.80
CA THR A 465 -9.24 -24.65 7.86
C THR A 465 -9.65 -24.44 6.40
N TYR A 466 -10.91 -24.65 6.01
CA TYR A 466 -11.35 -24.56 4.61
C TYR A 466 -11.06 -23.22 3.92
N PRO A 467 -11.25 -22.06 4.59
CA PRO A 467 -10.81 -20.79 4.05
C PRO A 467 -9.32 -20.79 3.66
N SER A 468 -8.43 -21.46 4.40
CA SER A 468 -6.96 -21.37 4.19
C SER A 468 -6.49 -21.94 2.85
N PHE A 469 -7.29 -22.76 2.16
CA PHE A 469 -6.96 -23.37 0.86
C PHE A 469 -7.97 -23.06 -0.26
N ASP A 470 -8.60 -21.89 -0.20
CA ASP A 470 -9.54 -21.36 -1.22
C ASP A 470 -10.91 -22.06 -1.27
N ALA A 471 -11.34 -22.77 -0.22
CA ALA A 471 -12.63 -23.47 -0.19
C ALA A 471 -13.80 -22.66 0.41
N SER A 472 -13.66 -21.33 0.46
CA SER A 472 -14.69 -20.41 0.99
C SER A 472 -15.10 -19.38 -0.06
N LEU A 473 -16.42 -19.21 -0.27
CA LEU A 473 -16.96 -18.16 -1.14
C LEU A 473 -16.59 -16.76 -0.66
N ARG A 474 -16.59 -16.53 0.66
CA ARG A 474 -16.22 -15.24 1.24
C ARG A 474 -14.80 -14.87 0.81
N ARG A 475 -13.85 -15.78 1.01
CA ARG A 475 -12.46 -15.58 0.58
C ARG A 475 -12.33 -15.42 -0.93
N PHE A 476 -13.10 -16.19 -1.71
CA PHE A 476 -13.05 -16.10 -3.16
C PHE A 476 -13.59 -14.77 -3.70
N TRP A 477 -14.64 -14.19 -3.10
CA TRP A 477 -15.26 -12.96 -3.60
C TRP A 477 -14.71 -11.68 -2.95
N LEU A 478 -14.35 -11.75 -1.67
CA LEU A 478 -13.95 -10.58 -0.89
C LEU A 478 -12.47 -10.62 -0.48
N GLY A 479 -11.79 -11.75 -0.64
CA GLY A 479 -10.47 -11.97 -0.05
C GLY A 479 -10.54 -12.07 1.48
N ASP A 480 -9.38 -11.91 2.10
CA ASP A 480 -9.17 -11.86 3.55
C ASP A 480 -8.85 -10.43 4.03
N ALA A 481 -9.20 -9.42 3.23
CA ALA A 481 -9.04 -8.02 3.62
C ALA A 481 -10.00 -7.67 4.78
N GLU A 482 -9.49 -6.90 5.73
CA GLU A 482 -10.24 -6.38 6.88
C GLU A 482 -11.15 -5.21 6.44
N TRP A 483 -12.17 -5.50 5.62
CA TRP A 483 -13.03 -4.49 4.97
C TRP A 483 -13.72 -3.54 5.94
N GLU A 484 -13.98 -3.97 7.18
CA GLU A 484 -14.57 -3.13 8.22
C GLU A 484 -13.81 -1.82 8.45
N ILE A 485 -12.48 -1.89 8.39
CA ILE A 485 -11.58 -0.74 8.57
C ILE A 485 -11.65 0.23 7.38
N TRP A 486 -11.98 -0.28 6.19
CA TRP A 486 -12.00 0.46 4.94
C TRP A 486 -13.37 1.04 4.59
N LEU A 487 -14.45 0.35 4.95
CA LEU A 487 -15.80 0.67 4.49
C LEU A 487 -16.20 2.11 4.82
N ARG A 488 -15.94 2.54 6.06
CA ARG A 488 -16.29 3.89 6.53
C ARG A 488 -15.51 5.00 5.79
N PRO A 489 -14.16 5.01 5.76
CA PRO A 489 -13.45 6.06 5.03
C PRO A 489 -13.73 6.02 3.53
N LEU A 490 -13.83 4.84 2.90
CA LEU A 490 -14.18 4.73 1.48
C LEU A 490 -15.55 5.32 1.17
N PHE A 491 -16.55 5.05 2.02
CA PHE A 491 -17.88 5.62 1.85
C PHE A 491 -17.88 7.14 1.95
N ASN A 492 -17.17 7.71 2.93
CA ASN A 492 -17.08 9.17 3.09
C ASN A 492 -16.37 9.83 1.90
N TRP A 493 -15.29 9.23 1.41
CA TRP A 493 -14.62 9.69 0.19
C TRP A 493 -15.49 9.56 -1.05
N LEU A 494 -16.28 8.49 -1.17
CA LEU A 494 -17.22 8.31 -2.26
C LEU A 494 -18.25 9.46 -2.31
N VAL A 495 -18.75 9.89 -1.15
CA VAL A 495 -19.66 11.05 -1.06
C VAL A 495 -18.97 12.32 -1.53
N VAL A 496 -17.75 12.61 -1.07
CA VAL A 496 -16.99 13.80 -1.50
C VAL A 496 -16.74 13.77 -3.01
N ILE A 497 -16.27 12.65 -3.54
CA ILE A 497 -16.02 12.46 -4.98
C ILE A 497 -17.30 12.73 -5.77
N PHE A 498 -18.42 12.11 -5.35
CA PHE A 498 -19.71 12.29 -6.01
C PHE A 498 -20.13 13.77 -6.03
N LEU A 499 -20.04 14.47 -4.90
CA LEU A 499 -20.37 15.89 -4.80
C LEU A 499 -19.44 16.76 -5.66
N SER A 500 -18.14 16.49 -5.69
CA SER A 500 -17.18 17.19 -6.54
C SER A 500 -17.52 17.03 -8.02
N TYR A 501 -17.86 15.82 -8.47
CA TYR A 501 -18.29 15.59 -9.85
C TYR A 501 -19.61 16.30 -10.17
N LEU A 502 -20.56 16.37 -9.22
CA LEU A 502 -21.79 17.12 -9.38
C LEU A 502 -21.51 18.63 -9.57
N VAL A 503 -20.60 19.19 -8.77
CA VAL A 503 -20.16 20.58 -8.90
C VAL A 503 -19.46 20.83 -10.24
N PHE A 504 -18.55 19.95 -10.66
CA PHE A 504 -17.90 20.05 -11.97
C PHE A 504 -18.91 19.95 -13.12
N MET A 505 -19.91 19.07 -13.02
CA MET A 505 -20.98 18.96 -14.00
C MET A 505 -21.81 20.23 -14.07
N ALA A 506 -22.14 20.83 -12.92
CA ALA A 506 -22.86 22.09 -12.86
C ALA A 506 -22.05 23.23 -13.51
N PHE A 507 -20.76 23.36 -13.19
CA PHE A 507 -19.88 24.34 -13.82
C PHE A 507 -19.74 24.13 -15.32
N ASN A 508 -19.53 22.90 -15.78
CA ASN A 508 -19.45 22.60 -17.21
C ASN A 508 -20.75 22.96 -17.93
N THR A 509 -21.91 22.73 -17.31
CA THR A 509 -23.20 23.11 -17.87
C THR A 509 -23.36 24.63 -17.95
N LEU A 510 -22.92 25.37 -16.92
CA LEU A 510 -22.95 26.83 -16.91
C LEU A 510 -22.03 27.43 -17.97
N ILE A 511 -20.79 26.96 -18.04
CA ILE A 511 -19.80 27.40 -19.03
C ILE A 511 -20.29 27.08 -20.44
N PHE A 512 -20.76 25.84 -20.69
CA PHE A 512 -21.27 25.45 -22.00
C PHE A 512 -22.46 26.31 -22.42
N LYS A 513 -23.40 26.61 -21.52
CA LYS A 513 -24.52 27.49 -21.84
C LYS A 513 -24.06 28.91 -22.19
N GLN A 514 -23.09 29.46 -21.47
CA GLN A 514 -22.56 30.79 -21.76
C GLN A 514 -21.85 30.83 -23.12
N TRP A 515 -21.04 29.83 -23.44
CA TRP A 515 -20.24 29.80 -24.67
C TRP A 515 -20.99 29.29 -25.91
N ALA A 516 -22.05 28.51 -25.74
CA ALA A 516 -22.82 27.98 -26.88
C ALA A 516 -23.92 28.94 -27.34
N HIS A 517 -24.35 29.85 -26.46
CA HIS A 517 -25.46 30.77 -26.75
C HIS A 517 -25.04 32.25 -26.86
N HIS A 518 -23.79 32.58 -26.52
CA HIS A 518 -23.14 33.86 -26.79
C HIS A 518 -21.85 33.61 -27.55
#